data_AF-A0A1Q9MQ97-F1
#
_entry.id   AF-A0A1Q9MQ97-F1
#
_cell.length_a   1.000
_cell.length_b   1.000
_cell.length_c   1.000
_cell.angle_alpha   90.00
_cell.angle_beta   90.00
_cell.angle_gamma   90.00
#
_symmetry.space_group_name_H-M   'P 1'
#
loop_
_entity.id
_entity.type
_entity.pdbx_description
1 polymer ?
#
loop_
_entity_poly.entity_id
_entity_poly.type
_entity_poly.pdbx_seq_one_letter_code
_entity_poly.pdbx_strand_id
1 'polypeptide(L)'
;MKNLQVRYSIRLIKKKRKKILRIVYKFITNPKVVFGSISVGLFLLFGGILIDYIVAFLTQGYNIVRDYISDLGSIKYSPLPYLFNDCLMLAVIFFLPLVFYAQRRFGLFPLHYERLSKEPRKRISFSVSGFIFAVIKFVGVFGVGLFPEGNVFHGIFASLAFGGFIASGVCYGIFAFFFPTSIPRALGIYLFSIPLFISILYFLNIPPSKQFYEWLLFLSILGWLLPCSFILLKQLEREIRIPSNNAQR
;
A
#
# COMPACT_ATOMS: atom_id res chain seq x y z
N MET A 1 -42.28 20.85 17.79
CA MET A 1 -40.95 21.34 18.23
C MET A 1 -39.86 20.26 18.32
N LYS A 2 -40.09 19.06 18.89
CA LYS A 2 -39.07 17.98 18.99
C LYS A 2 -38.38 17.61 17.65
N ASN A 3 -39.12 17.54 16.54
CA ASN A 3 -38.55 17.22 15.22
C ASN A 3 -37.56 18.25 14.66
N LEU A 4 -37.69 19.54 15.04
CA LEU A 4 -36.76 20.59 14.60
C LEU A 4 -35.43 20.52 15.37
N GLN A 5 -35.48 20.23 16.67
CA GLN A 5 -34.29 20.04 17.50
C GLN A 5 -33.47 18.81 17.04
N VAL A 6 -34.13 17.68 16.74
CA VAL A 6 -33.44 16.47 16.24
C VAL A 6 -32.74 16.74 14.90
N ARG A 7 -33.41 17.41 13.95
CA ARG A 7 -32.81 17.76 12.64
C ARG A 7 -31.62 18.71 12.79
N TYR A 8 -31.69 19.66 13.73
CA TYR A 8 -30.59 20.58 14.02
C TYR A 8 -29.37 19.85 14.60
N SER A 9 -29.55 18.98 15.59
CA SER A 9 -28.48 18.18 16.19
C SER A 9 -27.80 17.27 15.16
N ILE A 10 -28.56 16.59 14.29
CA ILE A 10 -28.00 15.76 13.20
C ILE A 10 -27.15 16.61 12.24
N ARG A 11 -27.59 17.82 11.89
CA ARG A 11 -26.81 18.73 11.02
C ARG A 11 -25.50 19.16 11.69
N LEU A 12 -25.51 19.48 12.98
CA LEU A 12 -24.31 19.83 13.74
C LEU A 12 -23.30 18.66 13.80
N ILE A 13 -23.77 17.44 14.10
CA ILE A 13 -22.93 16.24 14.11
C ILE A 13 -22.30 16.01 12.73
N LYS A 14 -23.09 16.10 11.65
CA LYS A 14 -22.57 15.99 10.27
C LYS A 14 -21.52 17.06 9.96
N LYS A 15 -21.73 18.31 10.41
CA LYS A 15 -20.77 19.41 10.21
C LYS A 15 -19.47 19.18 10.99
N LYS A 16 -19.55 18.76 12.25
CA LYS A 16 -18.38 18.43 13.10
C LYS A 16 -17.59 17.25 12.51
N ARG A 17 -18.26 16.16 12.10
CA ARG A 17 -17.64 15.01 11.42
C ARG A 17 -16.92 15.44 10.13
N LYS A 18 -17.55 16.25 9.28
CA LYS A 18 -16.92 16.79 8.06
C LYS A 18 -15.68 17.64 8.38
N LYS A 19 -15.70 18.44 9.44
CA LYS A 19 -14.54 19.24 9.88
C LYS A 19 -13.37 18.33 10.31
N ILE A 20 -13.64 17.33 11.15
CA ILE A 20 -12.62 16.38 11.61
C ILE A 20 -12.02 15.61 10.43
N LEU A 21 -12.85 15.04 9.55
CA LEU A 21 -12.38 14.31 8.37
C LEU A 21 -11.50 15.17 7.46
N ARG A 22 -11.81 16.45 7.29
CA ARG A 22 -10.96 17.38 6.52
C ARG A 22 -9.60 17.62 7.20
N ILE A 23 -9.57 17.75 8.53
CA ILE A 23 -8.33 17.95 9.28
C ILE A 23 -7.44 16.72 9.13
N VAL A 24 -7.99 15.52 9.39
CA VAL A 24 -7.28 14.25 9.24
C VAL A 24 -6.79 14.07 7.81
N TYR A 25 -7.66 14.27 6.82
CA TYR A 25 -7.29 14.15 5.41
C TYR A 25 -6.18 15.14 5.00
N LYS A 26 -6.23 16.39 5.47
CA LYS A 26 -5.16 17.37 5.23
C LYS A 26 -3.84 16.96 5.88
N PHE A 27 -3.89 16.36 7.06
CA PHE A 27 -2.70 15.87 7.77
C PHE A 27 -2.08 14.67 7.04
N ILE A 28 -2.85 13.61 6.76
CA ILE A 28 -2.34 12.39 6.11
C ILE A 28 -1.92 12.61 4.65
N THR A 29 -2.37 13.70 4.02
CA THR A 29 -1.93 14.09 2.67
C THR A 29 -0.95 15.29 2.68
N ASN A 30 -0.41 15.66 3.83
CA ASN A 30 0.63 16.67 3.92
C ASN A 30 1.96 16.11 3.36
N PRO A 31 2.64 16.79 2.42
CA PRO A 31 3.86 16.27 1.81
C PRO A 31 4.95 15.86 2.80
N LYS A 32 5.15 16.61 3.90
CA LYS A 32 6.14 16.29 4.93
C LYS A 32 5.79 15.01 5.68
N VAL A 33 4.51 14.84 6.02
CA VAL A 33 4.00 13.63 6.68
C VAL A 33 4.18 12.44 5.76
N VAL A 34 3.77 12.56 4.49
CA VAL A 34 3.89 11.47 3.52
C VAL A 34 5.35 11.09 3.28
N PHE A 35 6.25 12.08 3.14
CA PHE A 35 7.68 11.85 2.99
C PHE A 35 8.24 11.02 4.16
N GLY A 36 8.04 11.50 5.39
CA GLY A 36 8.51 10.79 6.59
C GLY A 36 7.90 9.40 6.72
N SER A 37 6.62 9.25 6.37
CA SER A 37 5.95 7.96 6.48
C SER A 37 6.44 6.95 5.43
N ILE A 38 6.74 7.37 4.20
CA ILE A 38 7.40 6.49 3.22
C ILE A 38 8.79 6.06 3.72
N SER A 39 9.60 7.01 4.22
CA SER A 39 10.95 6.71 4.72
C SER A 39 10.94 5.71 5.87
N VAL A 40 10.08 5.94 6.89
CA VAL A 40 9.95 5.03 8.03
C VAL A 40 9.36 3.68 7.60
N GLY A 41 8.35 3.68 6.74
CA GLY A 41 7.74 2.45 6.23
C GLY A 41 8.73 1.57 5.46
N LEU A 42 9.57 2.17 4.61
CA LEU A 42 10.63 1.44 3.89
C LEU A 42 11.70 0.94 4.86
N PHE A 43 12.14 1.76 5.81
CA PHE A 43 13.10 1.35 6.83
C PHE A 43 12.61 0.14 7.63
N LEU A 44 11.34 0.16 8.08
CA LEU A 44 10.73 -0.96 8.80
C LEU A 44 10.63 -2.21 7.93
N LEU A 45 10.18 -2.08 6.68
CA LEU A 45 10.04 -3.21 5.76
C LEU A 45 11.39 -3.89 5.49
N PHE A 46 12.41 -3.12 5.08
CA PHE A 46 13.72 -3.69 4.74
C PHE A 46 14.52 -4.10 5.98
N GLY A 47 14.47 -3.28 7.04
CA GLY A 47 15.12 -3.59 8.31
C GLY A 47 14.56 -4.87 8.92
N GLY A 48 13.23 -5.01 8.96
CA GLY A 48 12.55 -6.19 9.45
C GLY A 48 12.95 -7.45 8.69
N ILE A 49 12.84 -7.44 7.36
CA ILE A 49 13.21 -8.60 6.53
C ILE A 49 14.67 -8.97 6.70
N LEU A 50 15.58 -7.98 6.67
CA LEU A 50 17.01 -8.25 6.74
C LEU A 50 17.39 -8.87 8.08
N ILE A 51 16.90 -8.30 9.19
CA ILE A 51 17.24 -8.79 10.53
C ILE A 51 16.65 -10.19 10.72
N ASP A 52 15.37 -10.40 10.40
CA ASP A 52 14.75 -11.73 10.59
C ASP A 52 15.35 -12.79 9.67
N TYR A 53 15.69 -12.44 8.43
CA TYR A 53 16.41 -13.37 7.55
C TYR A 53 17.75 -13.79 8.14
N ILE A 54 18.55 -12.84 8.67
CA ILE A 54 19.84 -13.15 9.30
C ILE A 54 19.65 -14.07 10.51
N VAL A 55 18.69 -13.75 11.39
CA VAL A 55 18.39 -14.57 12.58
C VAL A 55 17.94 -15.98 12.17
N ALA A 56 16.99 -16.09 11.26
CA ALA A 56 16.45 -17.35 10.76
C ALA A 56 17.52 -18.21 10.06
N PHE A 57 18.38 -17.58 9.26
CA PHE A 57 19.48 -18.25 8.57
C PHE A 57 20.49 -18.83 9.57
N LEU A 58 20.92 -18.03 10.56
CA LEU A 58 21.95 -18.43 11.52
C LEU A 58 21.45 -19.46 12.54
N THR A 59 20.17 -19.42 12.91
CA THR A 59 19.63 -20.27 13.99
C THR A 59 19.00 -21.56 13.48
N GLN A 60 18.35 -21.54 12.31
CA GLN A 60 17.56 -22.65 11.79
C GLN A 60 17.94 -23.06 10.36
N GLY A 61 18.92 -22.38 9.75
CA GLY A 61 19.34 -22.68 8.38
C GLY A 61 18.31 -22.28 7.32
N TYR A 62 17.51 -21.24 7.58
CA TYR A 62 16.49 -20.72 6.67
C TYR A 62 17.03 -20.49 5.24
N ASN A 63 16.27 -20.88 4.22
CA ASN A 63 16.68 -20.79 2.82
C ASN A 63 15.53 -20.27 1.93
N ILE A 64 15.77 -19.16 1.22
CA ILE A 64 14.77 -18.51 0.35
C ILE A 64 14.21 -19.39 -0.78
N VAL A 65 14.87 -20.49 -1.14
CA VAL A 65 14.41 -21.42 -2.17
C VAL A 65 13.49 -22.49 -1.59
N ARG A 66 13.66 -22.81 -0.30
CA ARG A 66 13.01 -23.95 0.37
C ARG A 66 11.94 -23.55 1.37
N ASP A 67 12.05 -22.35 1.92
CA ASP A 67 11.19 -21.81 2.97
C ASP A 67 10.35 -20.64 2.43
N TYR A 68 9.12 -20.51 2.92
CA TYR A 68 8.21 -19.43 2.56
C TYR A 68 8.66 -18.11 3.21
N ILE A 69 8.36 -16.96 2.59
CA ILE A 69 8.64 -15.67 3.25
C ILE A 69 7.75 -15.49 4.49
N SER A 70 6.54 -16.07 4.49
CA SER A 70 5.66 -16.10 5.65
C SER A 70 6.31 -16.79 6.86
N ASP A 71 7.20 -17.75 6.63
CA ASP A 71 7.88 -18.50 7.68
C ASP A 71 8.79 -17.60 8.52
N LEU A 72 9.29 -16.48 7.98
CA LEU A 72 10.03 -15.47 8.76
C LEU A 72 9.18 -14.89 9.90
N GLY A 73 7.86 -14.86 9.75
CA GLY A 73 6.92 -14.44 10.78
C GLY A 73 6.51 -15.55 11.76
N SER A 74 7.11 -16.74 11.67
CA SER A 74 6.75 -17.89 12.50
C SER A 74 7.62 -17.99 13.77
N ILE A 75 7.10 -18.65 14.80
CA ILE A 75 7.86 -18.96 16.04
C ILE A 75 9.12 -19.77 15.73
N LYS A 76 9.11 -20.57 14.66
CA LYS A 76 10.21 -21.46 14.29
C LYS A 76 11.46 -20.65 13.94
N TYR A 77 11.30 -19.60 13.15
CA TYR A 77 12.42 -18.85 12.56
C TYR A 77 12.68 -17.51 13.25
N SER A 78 11.66 -16.92 13.89
CA SER A 78 11.78 -15.68 14.68
C SER A 78 11.09 -15.87 16.05
N PRO A 79 11.78 -16.53 17.01
CA PRO A 79 11.25 -16.61 18.37
C PRO A 79 11.19 -15.21 18.98
N LEU A 80 10.07 -14.92 19.64
CA LEU A 80 9.61 -13.62 20.14
C LEU A 80 10.69 -12.54 20.39
N PRO A 81 10.46 -11.29 19.93
CA PRO A 81 9.26 -10.81 19.22
C PRO A 81 9.20 -11.28 17.76
N TYR A 82 7.99 -11.36 17.17
CA TYR A 82 7.79 -11.71 15.75
C TYR A 82 8.23 -10.54 14.86
N LEU A 83 9.53 -10.29 14.82
CA LEU A 83 10.10 -9.02 14.39
C LEU A 83 9.62 -8.65 12.98
N PHE A 84 9.63 -9.58 12.03
CA PHE A 84 9.14 -9.32 10.68
C PHE A 84 7.66 -8.96 10.65
N ASN A 85 6.81 -9.68 11.38
CA ASN A 85 5.37 -9.39 11.44
C ASN A 85 5.09 -8.02 12.07
N ASP A 86 5.78 -7.69 13.16
CA ASP A 86 5.64 -6.39 13.83
C ASP A 86 6.12 -5.26 12.91
N CYS A 87 7.27 -5.44 12.25
CA CYS A 87 7.78 -4.50 11.27
C CYS A 87 6.83 -4.32 10.08
N LEU A 88 6.23 -5.39 9.57
CA LEU A 88 5.23 -5.34 8.50
C LEU A 88 3.98 -4.56 8.92
N MET A 89 3.44 -4.86 10.10
CA MET A 89 2.27 -4.16 10.64
C MET A 89 2.52 -2.67 10.79
N LEU A 90 3.67 -2.29 11.37
CA LEU A 90 4.05 -0.89 11.51
C LEU A 90 4.30 -0.25 10.14
N ALA A 91 4.99 -0.93 9.23
CA ALA A 91 5.27 -0.41 7.89
C ALA A 91 3.99 -0.05 7.14
N VAL A 92 2.93 -0.87 7.20
CA VAL A 92 1.67 -0.56 6.50
C VAL A 92 0.88 0.59 7.14
N ILE A 93 1.01 0.81 8.45
CA ILE A 93 0.48 2.03 9.09
C ILE A 93 1.18 3.27 8.52
N PHE A 94 2.51 3.22 8.36
CA PHE A 94 3.29 4.30 7.76
C PHE A 94 3.08 4.43 6.24
N PHE A 95 2.70 3.37 5.52
CA PHE A 95 2.32 3.50 4.11
C PHE A 95 0.89 4.00 3.89
N LEU A 96 0.08 4.14 4.94
CA LEU A 96 -1.30 4.64 4.80
C LEU A 96 -1.36 6.09 4.25
N PRO A 97 -0.60 7.08 4.79
CA PRO A 97 -0.50 8.42 4.21
C PRO A 97 -0.15 8.42 2.71
N LEU A 98 0.75 7.54 2.28
CA LEU A 98 1.14 7.38 0.87
C LEU A 98 -0.07 7.05 -0.02
N VAL A 99 -0.91 6.10 0.38
CA VAL A 99 -2.08 5.70 -0.44
C VAL A 99 -3.11 6.82 -0.55
N PHE A 100 -3.37 7.56 0.54
CA PHE A 100 -4.25 8.73 0.49
C PHE A 100 -3.66 9.88 -0.32
N TYR A 101 -2.34 10.09 -0.25
CA TYR A 101 -1.65 11.11 -1.03
C TYR A 101 -1.65 10.77 -2.52
N ALA A 102 -1.33 9.53 -2.87
CA ALA A 102 -1.40 9.01 -4.23
C ALA A 102 -2.81 9.17 -4.78
N GLN A 103 -3.85 8.82 -4.01
CA GLN A 103 -5.23 9.07 -4.42
C GLN A 103 -5.49 10.56 -4.61
N ARG A 104 -5.07 11.44 -3.70
CA ARG A 104 -5.21 12.90 -3.89
C ARG A 104 -4.58 13.39 -5.21
N ARG A 105 -3.44 12.82 -5.59
CA ARG A 105 -2.64 13.25 -6.76
C ARG A 105 -3.13 12.63 -8.08
N PHE A 106 -3.47 11.35 -8.05
CA PHE A 106 -3.82 10.55 -9.23
C PHE A 106 -5.34 10.38 -9.39
N GLY A 107 -6.10 10.47 -8.30
CA GLY A 107 -7.53 10.15 -8.22
C GLY A 107 -8.36 11.06 -7.31
N LEU A 108 -8.84 12.18 -7.86
CA LEU A 108 -10.23 12.62 -7.65
C LEU A 108 -10.73 12.63 -6.19
N PHE A 109 -10.10 13.39 -5.31
CA PHE A 109 -10.87 13.95 -4.21
C PHE A 109 -11.63 15.18 -4.73
N PRO A 110 -12.97 15.20 -4.65
CA PRO A 110 -13.82 16.24 -5.22
C PRO A 110 -13.77 17.49 -4.35
N LEU A 111 -12.63 18.19 -4.34
CA LEU A 111 -12.67 19.60 -3.96
C LEU A 111 -13.14 20.46 -5.13
N HIS A 112 -13.01 20.00 -6.38
CA HIS A 112 -13.49 20.69 -7.59
C HIS A 112 -14.30 19.74 -8.48
N TYR A 113 -15.60 19.61 -8.18
CA TYR A 113 -16.57 18.81 -8.94
C TYR A 113 -16.62 19.21 -10.44
N GLU A 114 -16.31 20.46 -10.78
CA GLU A 114 -16.30 20.95 -12.17
C GLU A 114 -15.21 20.34 -13.06
N ARG A 115 -14.10 19.83 -12.50
CA ARG A 115 -13.09 19.11 -13.29
C ARG A 115 -13.51 17.66 -13.59
N LEU A 116 -14.31 17.05 -12.73
CA LEU A 116 -14.75 15.65 -12.87
C LEU A 116 -15.64 15.42 -14.09
N SER A 117 -16.40 16.42 -14.55
CA SER A 117 -17.26 16.30 -15.73
C SER A 117 -16.48 16.15 -17.05
N LYS A 118 -15.20 16.57 -17.07
CA LYS A 118 -14.32 16.50 -18.24
C LYS A 118 -13.35 15.32 -18.23
N GLU A 119 -13.24 14.61 -17.10
CA GLU A 119 -12.32 13.48 -16.97
C GLU A 119 -12.94 12.18 -17.51
N PRO A 120 -12.18 11.36 -18.25
CA PRO A 120 -12.74 10.13 -18.80
C PRO A 120 -13.09 9.16 -17.67
N ARG A 121 -14.33 8.63 -17.67
CA ARG A 121 -14.86 7.69 -16.65
C ARG A 121 -13.89 6.54 -16.32
N LYS A 122 -13.15 6.04 -17.32
CA LYS A 122 -12.15 4.98 -17.17
C LYS A 122 -10.99 5.40 -16.23
N ARG A 123 -10.53 6.66 -16.31
CA ARG A 123 -9.49 7.20 -15.43
C ARG A 123 -9.93 7.18 -13.97
N ILE A 124 -11.18 7.61 -13.73
CA ILE A 124 -11.81 7.61 -12.41
C ILE A 124 -11.86 6.18 -11.86
N SER A 125 -12.38 5.26 -12.67
CA SER A 125 -12.58 3.86 -12.29
C SER A 125 -11.26 3.20 -11.86
N PHE A 126 -10.23 3.24 -12.72
CA PHE A 126 -8.95 2.58 -12.39
C PHE A 126 -8.27 3.19 -11.17
N SER A 127 -8.31 4.51 -10.99
CA SER A 127 -7.70 5.14 -9.81
C SER A 127 -8.44 4.77 -8.52
N VAL A 128 -9.78 4.77 -8.53
CA VAL A 128 -10.58 4.42 -7.35
C VAL A 128 -10.43 2.94 -7.02
N SER A 129 -10.49 2.05 -8.02
CA SER A 129 -10.26 0.61 -7.82
C SER A 129 -8.85 0.33 -7.29
N GLY A 130 -7.83 0.97 -7.87
CA GLY A 130 -6.45 0.87 -7.39
C GLY A 130 -6.30 1.29 -5.93
N PHE A 131 -7.01 2.34 -5.51
CA PHE A 131 -7.04 2.80 -4.12
C PHE A 131 -7.74 1.81 -3.20
N ILE A 132 -8.91 1.28 -3.60
CA ILE A 132 -9.64 0.28 -2.81
C ILE A 132 -8.76 -0.95 -2.58
N PHE A 133 -8.14 -1.50 -3.63
CA PHE A 133 -7.23 -2.63 -3.49
C PHE A 133 -5.96 -2.29 -2.69
N ALA A 134 -5.47 -1.04 -2.76
CA ALA A 134 -4.38 -0.58 -1.91
C ALA A 134 -4.74 -0.52 -0.42
N VAL A 135 -6.00 -0.25 -0.08
CA VAL A 135 -6.49 -0.34 1.30
C VAL A 135 -6.65 -1.82 1.71
N ILE A 136 -7.23 -2.65 0.84
CA ILE A 136 -7.41 -4.09 1.09
C ILE A 136 -6.06 -4.77 1.39
N LYS A 137 -5.00 -4.49 0.61
CA LYS A 137 -3.68 -5.08 0.89
C LYS A 137 -3.12 -4.67 2.25
N PHE A 138 -3.36 -3.44 2.72
CA PHE A 138 -2.88 -3.01 4.03
C PHE A 138 -3.63 -3.70 5.17
N VAL A 139 -4.95 -3.90 5.00
CA VAL A 139 -5.73 -4.74 5.92
C VAL A 139 -5.19 -6.17 5.92
N GLY A 140 -4.88 -6.71 4.74
CA GLY A 140 -4.24 -8.01 4.56
C GLY A 140 -2.92 -8.13 5.33
N VAL A 141 -1.95 -7.26 5.04
CA VAL A 141 -0.62 -7.31 5.68
C VAL A 141 -0.71 -7.10 7.19
N PHE A 142 -1.55 -6.17 7.65
CA PHE A 142 -1.74 -5.95 9.08
C PHE A 142 -2.33 -7.20 9.76
N GLY A 143 -3.30 -7.87 9.11
CA GLY A 143 -3.86 -9.12 9.61
C GLY A 143 -2.88 -10.28 9.60
N VAL A 144 -2.01 -10.38 8.58
CA VAL A 144 -0.92 -11.38 8.56
C VAL A 144 -0.02 -11.24 9.77
N GLY A 145 0.30 -10.01 10.18
CA GLY A 145 1.12 -9.81 11.38
C GLY A 145 0.39 -10.10 12.70
N LEU A 146 -0.93 -9.89 12.76
CA LEU A 146 -1.74 -10.21 13.93
C LEU A 146 -1.94 -11.71 14.15
N PHE A 147 -2.05 -12.49 13.07
CA PHE A 147 -2.35 -13.91 13.13
C PHE A 147 -1.12 -14.71 12.70
N PRO A 148 -0.45 -15.43 13.62
CA PRO A 148 0.73 -16.20 13.28
C PRO A 148 0.40 -17.35 12.31
N GLU A 149 1.44 -17.88 11.68
CA GLU A 149 1.35 -19.03 10.79
C GLU A 149 0.69 -20.23 11.49
N GLY A 150 -0.14 -20.99 10.76
CA GLY A 150 -0.96 -22.08 11.29
C GLY A 150 -2.36 -21.65 11.75
N ASN A 151 -2.63 -20.35 11.89
CA ASN A 151 -3.99 -19.84 12.12
C ASN A 151 -4.77 -19.76 10.79
N VAL A 152 -6.03 -20.21 10.75
CA VAL A 152 -6.88 -20.13 9.55
C VAL A 152 -7.03 -18.68 9.04
N PHE A 153 -7.06 -17.70 9.94
CA PHE A 153 -7.13 -16.29 9.56
C PHE A 153 -5.85 -15.80 8.85
N HIS A 154 -4.68 -16.38 9.16
CA HIS A 154 -3.43 -16.01 8.49
C HIS A 154 -3.54 -16.19 6.97
N GLY A 155 -4.04 -17.35 6.51
CA GLY A 155 -4.23 -17.63 5.08
C GLY A 155 -5.23 -16.68 4.40
N ILE A 156 -6.29 -16.28 5.11
CA ILE A 156 -7.27 -15.28 4.60
C ILE A 156 -6.59 -13.92 4.43
N PHE A 157 -5.88 -13.45 5.46
CA PHE A 157 -5.21 -12.15 5.42
C PHE A 157 -4.03 -12.12 4.44
N ALA A 158 -3.28 -13.21 4.30
CA ALA A 158 -2.26 -13.36 3.27
C ALA A 158 -2.87 -13.27 1.86
N SER A 159 -4.02 -13.92 1.64
CA SER A 159 -4.75 -13.82 0.37
C SER A 159 -5.21 -12.38 0.09
N LEU A 160 -5.70 -11.66 1.11
CA LEU A 160 -6.05 -10.24 0.99
C LEU A 160 -4.81 -9.36 0.72
N ALA A 161 -3.68 -9.67 1.35
CA ALA A 161 -2.43 -8.94 1.18
C ALA A 161 -1.93 -9.07 -0.26
N PHE A 162 -1.60 -10.29 -0.70
CA PHE A 162 -1.07 -10.54 -2.04
C PHE A 162 -2.10 -10.20 -3.12
N GLY A 163 -3.35 -10.63 -2.97
CA GLY A 163 -4.42 -10.30 -3.91
C GLY A 163 -4.64 -8.79 -4.04
N GLY A 164 -4.62 -8.07 -2.92
CA GLY A 164 -4.71 -6.61 -2.92
C GLY A 164 -3.48 -5.94 -3.57
N PHE A 165 -2.27 -6.46 -3.36
CA PHE A 165 -1.06 -5.96 -4.04
C PHE A 165 -1.16 -6.13 -5.55
N ILE A 166 -1.54 -7.31 -6.03
CA ILE A 166 -1.67 -7.63 -7.46
C ILE A 166 -2.79 -6.79 -8.08
N ALA A 167 -3.98 -6.77 -7.48
CA ALA A 167 -5.12 -6.03 -8.01
C ALA A 167 -4.88 -4.51 -8.02
N SER A 168 -4.23 -3.98 -6.98
CA SER A 168 -3.80 -2.57 -6.95
C SER A 168 -2.76 -2.28 -8.02
N GLY A 169 -1.77 -3.17 -8.19
CA GLY A 169 -0.75 -3.11 -9.23
C GLY A 169 -1.35 -3.11 -10.65
N VAL A 170 -2.29 -4.01 -10.93
CA VAL A 170 -3.03 -4.07 -12.21
C VAL A 170 -3.77 -2.76 -12.46
N CYS A 171 -4.55 -2.27 -11.49
CA CYS A 171 -5.32 -1.04 -11.65
C CYS A 171 -4.41 0.18 -11.88
N TYR A 172 -3.39 0.36 -11.06
CA TYR A 172 -2.46 1.49 -11.19
C TYR A 172 -1.50 1.35 -12.37
N GLY A 173 -1.16 0.14 -12.77
CA GLY A 173 -0.34 -0.15 -13.95
C GLY A 173 -1.06 0.23 -15.24
N ILE A 174 -2.32 -0.20 -15.39
CA ILE A 174 -3.20 0.22 -16.49
C ILE A 174 -3.38 1.75 -16.46
N PHE A 175 -3.61 2.33 -15.28
CA PHE A 175 -3.75 3.77 -15.13
C PHE A 175 -2.49 4.53 -15.59
N ALA A 176 -1.30 4.12 -15.14
CA ALA A 176 -0.04 4.76 -15.49
C ALA A 176 0.34 4.57 -16.97
N PHE A 177 -0.10 3.47 -17.59
CA PHE A 177 0.14 3.20 -19.00
C PHE A 177 -0.70 4.12 -19.91
N PHE A 178 -2.01 4.21 -19.65
CA PHE A 178 -2.95 4.94 -20.53
C PHE A 178 -3.07 6.43 -20.22
N PHE A 179 -2.82 6.87 -18.99
CA PHE A 179 -3.02 8.26 -18.58
C PHE A 179 -1.69 8.96 -18.28
N PRO A 180 -1.60 10.28 -18.49
CA PRO A 180 -0.43 11.05 -18.09
C PRO A 180 -0.31 11.04 -16.56
N THR A 181 0.73 10.40 -16.07
CA THR A 181 1.10 10.37 -14.66
C THR A 181 2.60 10.64 -14.52
N SER A 182 3.07 10.80 -13.29
CA SER A 182 4.51 10.84 -13.02
C SER A 182 5.18 9.48 -12.98
N ILE A 183 4.40 8.40 -13.01
CA ILE A 183 4.91 7.04 -13.06
C ILE A 183 5.25 6.73 -14.52
N PRO A 184 6.50 6.34 -14.84
CA PRO A 184 6.88 5.97 -16.20
C PRO A 184 6.01 4.84 -16.74
N ARG A 185 5.65 4.89 -18.04
CA ARG A 185 4.81 3.86 -18.67
C ARG A 185 5.42 2.46 -18.56
N ALA A 186 6.74 2.33 -18.67
CA ALA A 186 7.43 1.05 -18.50
C ALA A 186 7.22 0.46 -17.09
N LEU A 187 7.24 1.31 -16.06
CA LEU A 187 6.92 0.90 -14.70
C LEU A 187 5.45 0.51 -14.59
N GLY A 188 4.54 1.24 -15.24
CA GLY A 188 3.12 0.87 -15.33
C GLY A 188 2.90 -0.52 -15.96
N ILE A 189 3.62 -0.86 -17.02
CA ILE A 189 3.59 -2.21 -17.62
C ILE A 189 4.07 -3.25 -16.60
N TYR A 190 5.18 -2.97 -15.91
CA TYR A 190 5.71 -3.87 -14.89
C TYR A 190 4.71 -4.13 -13.75
N LEU A 191 4.08 -3.06 -13.21
CA LEU A 191 3.04 -3.16 -12.16
C LEU A 191 1.89 -4.09 -12.58
N PHE A 192 1.52 -4.05 -13.86
CA PHE A 192 0.45 -4.85 -14.43
C PHE A 192 0.86 -6.31 -14.67
N SER A 193 1.98 -6.54 -15.36
CA SER A 193 2.30 -7.85 -15.93
C SER A 193 3.06 -8.76 -14.98
N ILE A 194 4.09 -8.26 -14.29
CA ILE A 194 5.05 -9.13 -13.61
C ILE A 194 4.46 -9.80 -12.36
N PRO A 195 3.88 -9.07 -11.38
CA PRO A 195 3.26 -9.71 -10.22
C PRO A 195 2.10 -10.63 -10.60
N LEU A 196 1.31 -10.25 -11.61
CA LEU A 196 0.20 -11.06 -12.11
C LEU A 196 0.70 -12.38 -12.71
N PHE A 197 1.73 -12.31 -13.56
CA PHE A 197 2.33 -13.50 -14.17
C PHE A 197 2.90 -14.45 -13.10
N ILE A 198 3.69 -13.93 -12.15
CA ILE A 198 4.25 -14.75 -11.06
C ILE A 198 3.14 -15.38 -10.21
N SER A 199 2.05 -14.65 -9.97
CA SER A 199 0.90 -15.19 -9.22
C SER A 199 0.24 -16.35 -9.96
N ILE A 200 0.12 -16.27 -11.29
CA ILE A 200 -0.37 -17.40 -12.10
C ILE A 200 0.56 -18.61 -11.94
N LEU A 201 1.87 -18.43 -12.00
CA LEU A 201 2.84 -19.52 -11.79
C LEU A 201 2.71 -20.14 -10.39
N TYR A 202 2.57 -19.30 -9.36
CA TYR A 202 2.34 -19.71 -7.97
C TYR A 202 1.08 -20.57 -7.82
N PHE A 203 -0.05 -20.12 -8.38
CA PHE A 203 -1.33 -20.84 -8.27
C PHE A 203 -1.35 -22.13 -9.07
N LEU A 204 -0.71 -22.16 -10.25
CA LEU A 204 -0.59 -23.36 -11.07
C LEU A 204 0.44 -24.36 -10.54
N ASN A 205 1.18 -24.01 -9.47
CA ASN A 205 2.22 -24.86 -8.89
C ASN A 205 3.24 -25.36 -9.93
N ILE A 206 3.63 -24.45 -10.84
CA ILE A 206 4.65 -24.74 -11.84
C ILE A 206 5.99 -25.00 -11.10
N PRO A 207 6.93 -25.80 -11.62
CA PRO A 207 8.26 -25.90 -11.03
C PRO A 207 8.98 -24.54 -11.03
N PRO A 208 9.80 -24.19 -10.01
CA PRO A 208 10.47 -25.13 -9.11
C PRO A 208 9.73 -25.44 -7.79
N SER A 209 9.05 -24.48 -7.17
CA SER A 209 8.29 -24.68 -5.91
C SER A 209 7.39 -23.48 -5.59
N LYS A 210 6.39 -23.66 -4.71
CA LYS A 210 5.55 -22.54 -4.24
C LYS A 210 6.33 -21.53 -3.39
N GLN A 211 7.24 -22.01 -2.56
CA GLN A 211 8.12 -21.19 -1.72
C GLN A 211 8.92 -20.21 -2.57
N PHE A 212 9.52 -20.72 -3.65
CA PHE A 212 10.25 -19.89 -4.59
C PHE A 212 9.36 -18.81 -5.24
N TYR A 213 8.14 -19.17 -5.65
CA TYR A 213 7.22 -18.21 -6.25
C TYR A 213 6.66 -17.19 -5.28
N GLU A 214 6.49 -17.53 -4.00
CA GLU A 214 6.09 -16.56 -2.99
C GLU A 214 7.18 -15.50 -2.78
N TRP A 215 8.45 -15.93 -2.68
CA TRP A 215 9.60 -15.02 -2.67
C TRP A 215 9.67 -14.17 -3.94
N LEU A 216 9.50 -14.79 -5.11
CA LEU A 216 9.52 -14.07 -6.38
C LEU A 216 8.36 -13.06 -6.48
N LEU A 217 7.19 -13.41 -5.96
CA LEU A 217 6.04 -12.52 -5.90
C LEU A 217 6.34 -11.32 -4.99
N PHE A 218 6.88 -11.58 -3.79
CA PHE A 218 7.31 -10.53 -2.88
C PHE A 218 8.36 -9.60 -3.51
N LEU A 219 9.41 -10.16 -4.13
CA LEU A 219 10.44 -9.40 -4.84
C LEU A 219 9.87 -8.62 -6.02
N SER A 220 8.88 -9.16 -6.74
CA SER A 220 8.21 -8.43 -7.81
C SER A 220 7.40 -7.25 -7.30
N ILE A 221 6.81 -7.37 -6.12
CA ILE A 221 6.11 -6.25 -5.47
C ILE A 221 7.12 -5.17 -5.08
N LEU A 222 8.27 -5.55 -4.50
CA LEU A 222 9.36 -4.62 -4.21
C LEU A 222 9.89 -3.93 -5.47
N GLY A 223 9.97 -4.67 -6.58
CA GLY A 223 10.45 -4.20 -7.88
C GLY A 223 9.72 -2.97 -8.40
N TRP A 224 8.45 -2.76 -8.01
CA TRP A 224 7.74 -1.53 -8.31
C TRP A 224 7.51 -0.61 -7.11
N LEU A 225 7.37 -1.15 -5.90
CA LEU A 225 7.18 -0.36 -4.68
C LEU A 225 8.36 0.60 -4.48
N LEU A 226 9.60 0.12 -4.69
CA LEU A 226 10.82 0.91 -4.54
C LEU A 226 10.92 2.05 -5.57
N PRO A 227 10.86 1.80 -6.89
CA PRO A 227 10.86 2.88 -7.88
C PRO A 227 9.73 3.90 -7.68
N CYS A 228 8.50 3.43 -7.42
CA CYS A 228 7.37 4.32 -7.17
C CYS A 228 7.60 5.20 -5.93
N SER A 229 8.10 4.62 -4.84
CA SER A 229 8.43 5.36 -3.61
C SER A 229 9.51 6.40 -3.85
N PHE A 230 10.58 6.05 -4.58
CA PHE A 230 11.66 6.97 -4.89
C PHE A 230 11.22 8.13 -5.78
N ILE A 231 10.46 7.85 -6.85
CA ILE A 231 9.88 8.88 -7.71
C ILE A 231 9.03 9.84 -6.87
N LEU A 232 8.19 9.30 -5.98
CA LEU A 232 7.31 10.11 -5.16
C LEU A 232 8.07 10.92 -4.11
N LEU A 233 9.09 10.35 -3.45
CA LEU A 233 9.94 11.08 -2.51
C LEU A 233 10.61 12.29 -3.17
N LYS A 234 11.15 12.11 -4.39
CA LYS A 234 11.71 13.22 -5.19
C LYS A 234 10.69 14.31 -5.50
N GLN A 235 9.43 13.95 -5.74
CA GLN A 235 8.37 14.93 -5.96
C GLN A 235 8.00 15.67 -4.68
N LEU A 236 7.81 14.93 -3.59
CA LEU A 236 7.50 15.48 -2.27
C LEU A 236 8.59 16.46 -1.80
N GLU A 237 9.86 16.10 -2.01
CA GLU A 237 10.98 16.99 -1.70
C GLU A 237 10.90 18.32 -2.44
N ARG A 238 10.57 18.31 -3.74
CA ARG A 238 10.37 19.54 -4.53
C ARG A 238 9.20 20.37 -3.99
N GLU A 239 8.09 19.73 -3.65
CA GLU A 239 6.92 20.40 -3.07
C GLU A 239 7.19 20.99 -1.68
N ILE A 240 8.03 20.34 -0.88
CA ILE A 240 8.43 20.83 0.45
C ILE A 240 9.38 22.03 0.33
N ARG A 241 10.34 21.98 -0.60
CA ARG A 241 11.35 23.04 -0.81
C ARG A 241 10.78 24.29 -1.46
N ILE A 242 9.79 24.14 -2.33
CA ILE A 242 9.10 25.25 -3.00
C ILE A 242 7.69 25.33 -2.41
N PRO A 243 7.51 25.90 -1.20
CA PRO A 243 6.18 26.12 -0.66
C PRO A 243 5.40 26.98 -1.67
N SER A 244 4.22 26.50 -2.07
CA SER A 244 3.37 27.10 -3.08
C SER A 244 2.78 28.44 -2.61
N ASN A 245 3.61 29.47 -2.46
CA ASN A 245 3.15 30.85 -2.29
C ASN A 245 2.71 31.48 -3.63
N ASN A 246 2.91 30.79 -4.76
CA ASN A 246 2.65 31.32 -6.10
C ASN A 246 1.51 30.62 -6.86
N ALA A 247 0.76 29.69 -6.25
CA ALA A 247 -0.36 29.00 -6.93
C ALA A 247 -1.74 29.64 -6.66
N GLN A 248 -1.77 30.84 -6.07
CA GLN A 248 -2.98 31.64 -5.82
C GLN A 248 -2.94 33.03 -6.48
N ARG A 249 -2.09 33.23 -7.50
CA ARG A 249 -2.21 34.35 -8.44
C ARG A 249 -2.65 33.80 -9.79
#